data_AF-A0A7W0GGY3-F1
#
_entry.id   AF-A0A7W0GGY3-F1
#
_cell.length_a   1.000
_cell.length_b   1.000
_cell.length_c   1.000
_cell.angle_alpha   90.00
_cell.angle_beta   90.00
_cell.angle_gamma   90.00
#
_symmetry.space_group_name_H-M   'P 1'
#
loop_
_entity.id
_entity.type
_entity.pdbx_description
1 polymer ?
#
loop_
_entity_poly.entity_id
_entity_poly.type
_entity_poly.pdbx_seq_one_letter_code
_entity_poly.pdbx_strand_id
1 'polypeptide(L)'
;MIRRGTALADWTLDVPNLLVGAQWLLFSLELLSPLILRARSDRARVAVVGLLVGFHVVTYAGITIVFLPHVVAMLSMLPWERLRRESAAPVAPAYALPPAPLAGAPRPTHNLPTTATVGR
;
A
#
# COMPACT_ATOMS: atom_id res chain seq x y z
N MET A 1 41.39 -7.62 8.58
CA MET A 1 39.97 -7.32 8.25
C MET A 1 39.87 -5.91 7.70
N ILE A 2 39.25 -5.72 6.54
CA ILE A 2 38.93 -4.38 5.99
C ILE A 2 37.56 -3.96 6.52
N ARG A 3 37.47 -2.78 7.12
CA ARG A 3 36.18 -2.14 7.44
C ARG A 3 35.61 -1.61 6.13
N ARG A 4 34.45 -2.13 5.69
CA ARG A 4 33.67 -1.54 4.59
C ARG A 4 32.99 -0.27 5.10
N GLY A 5 33.74 0.82 5.17
CA GLY A 5 33.21 2.16 5.42
C GLY A 5 33.16 2.96 4.13
N THR A 6 32.19 3.87 4.01
CA THR A 6 32.14 4.88 2.94
C THR A 6 32.71 6.21 3.46
N ALA A 7 33.05 7.13 2.55
CA ALA A 7 33.47 8.49 2.91
C ALA A 7 32.44 9.23 3.79
N LEU A 8 31.15 8.87 3.70
CA LEU A 8 30.09 9.41 4.55
C LEU A 8 30.16 8.90 6.00
N ALA A 9 30.80 7.75 6.23
CA ALA A 9 30.98 7.16 7.55
C ALA A 9 32.40 7.37 8.10
N ASP A 10 33.32 8.01 7.37
CA ASP A 10 34.70 8.17 7.85
C ASP A 10 34.79 9.08 9.07
N TRP A 11 34.02 10.18 9.12
CA TRP A 11 33.96 11.07 10.28
C TRP A 11 33.51 10.36 11.57
N THR A 12 32.81 9.23 11.44
CA THR A 12 32.35 8.46 12.61
C THR A 12 33.50 7.79 13.35
N LEU A 13 34.67 7.64 12.72
CA LEU A 13 35.89 7.12 13.34
C LEU A 13 36.40 8.03 14.46
N ASP A 14 36.19 9.34 14.31
CA ASP A 14 36.67 10.34 15.26
C ASP A 14 35.76 10.45 16.50
N VAL A 15 34.61 9.75 16.49
CA VAL A 15 33.61 9.75 17.56
C VAL A 15 33.52 8.35 18.18
N PRO A 16 34.37 8.00 19.17
CA PRO A 16 34.51 6.63 19.67
C PRO A 16 33.21 6.06 20.26
N ASN A 17 32.35 6.93 20.80
CA ASN A 17 31.06 6.52 21.39
C ASN A 17 29.94 6.34 20.37
N LEU A 18 30.15 6.66 19.09
CA LEU A 18 29.10 6.57 18.08
C LEU A 18 28.66 5.13 17.85
N LEU A 19 29.60 4.18 17.89
CA LEU A 19 29.29 2.76 17.73
C LEU A 19 28.38 2.26 18.86
N VAL A 20 28.70 2.61 20.10
CA VAL A 20 27.90 2.26 21.28
C VAL A 20 26.53 2.92 21.21
N GLY A 21 26.48 4.20 20.80
CA GLY A 21 25.22 4.91 20.56
C GLY A 21 24.36 4.24 19.50
N ALA A 22 24.96 3.80 18.38
CA ALA A 22 24.26 3.10 17.31
C ALA A 22 23.73 1.73 17.75
N GLN A 23 24.46 1.02 18.60
CA GLN A 23 24.00 -0.24 19.21
C GLN A 23 22.80 -0.02 20.11
N TRP A 24 22.83 1.00 20.97
CA TRP A 24 21.68 1.38 21.80
C TRP A 24 20.48 1.83 20.97
N LEU A 25 20.72 2.57 19.88
CA LEU A 25 19.69 2.97 18.94
C LEU A 25 19.04 1.74 18.30
N LEU A 26 19.83 0.79 17.80
CA LEU A 26 19.33 -0.46 17.22
C LEU A 26 18.50 -1.26 18.23
N PHE A 27 19.00 -1.43 19.45
CA PHE A 27 18.25 -2.08 20.53
C PHE A 27 16.92 -1.38 20.82
N SER A 28 16.92 -0.04 20.87
CA SER A 28 15.71 0.74 21.11
C SER A 28 14.72 0.59 19.95
N LEU A 29 15.20 0.63 18.70
CA LEU A 29 14.37 0.44 17.51
C LEU A 29 13.72 -0.95 17.49
N GLU A 30 14.47 -1.99 17.87
CA GLU A 30 13.93 -3.35 18.00
C GLU A 30 12.82 -3.42 19.05
N LEU A 31 13.06 -2.80 20.21
CA LEU A 31 12.10 -2.73 21.31
C LEU A 31 10.86 -1.89 20.95
N LEU A 32 11.03 -0.88 20.09
CA LEU A 32 9.95 -0.06 19.57
C LEU A 32 9.22 -0.72 18.39
N SER A 33 9.79 -1.73 17.72
CA SER A 33 9.15 -2.41 16.57
C SER A 33 7.73 -2.94 16.87
N PRO A 34 7.39 -3.51 18.05
CA PRO A 34 6.01 -3.90 18.36
C PRO A 34 5.02 -2.72 18.46
N LEU A 35 5.49 -1.46 18.57
CA LEU A 35 4.58 -0.31 18.50
C LEU A 35 3.94 -0.13 17.12
N ILE A 36 4.49 -0.75 16.06
CA ILE A 36 3.80 -0.86 14.76
C ILE A 36 2.43 -1.54 14.93
N LEU A 37 2.34 -2.57 15.78
CA LEU A 37 1.08 -3.28 16.03
C LEU A 37 0.08 -2.39 16.80
N ARG A 38 0.58 -1.39 17.54
CA ARG A 38 -0.22 -0.39 18.25
C ARG A 38 -0.58 0.82 17.39
N ALA A 39 0.06 1.00 16.23
CA ALA A 39 -0.28 2.02 15.26
C ALA A 39 -1.64 1.71 14.59
N ARG A 40 -2.73 2.13 15.27
CA ARG A 40 -4.12 2.03 14.78
C ARG A 40 -4.40 2.97 13.61
N SER A 41 -3.60 4.02 13.44
CA SER A 41 -3.75 5.03 12.38
C SER A 41 -2.80 4.76 11.22
N ASP A 42 -3.30 4.86 10.00
CA ASP A 42 -2.51 4.69 8.78
C ASP A 42 -1.37 5.71 8.67
N ARG A 43 -1.56 6.94 9.19
CA ARG A 43 -0.49 7.94 9.23
C ARG A 43 0.65 7.51 10.14
N ALA A 44 0.34 6.88 11.28
CA ALA A 44 1.36 6.37 12.19
C ALA A 44 2.11 5.17 11.57
N ARG A 45 1.40 4.29 10.85
CA ARG A 45 2.04 3.19 10.10
C ARG A 45 3.01 3.70 9.05
N VAL A 46 2.59 4.67 8.23
CA VAL A 46 3.45 5.30 7.22
C VAL A 46 4.66 5.97 7.87
N ALA A 47 4.47 6.71 8.97
CA ALA A 47 5.57 7.38 9.67
C ALA A 47 6.60 6.38 10.22
N VAL A 48 6.14 5.30 10.85
CA VAL A 48 7.04 4.28 11.42
C VAL A 48 7.76 3.50 10.34
N VAL A 49 7.06 3.07 9.27
CA VAL A 49 7.71 2.41 8.13
C VAL A 49 8.72 3.33 7.46
N GLY A 50 8.37 4.61 7.25
CA GLY A 50 9.28 5.61 6.69
C GLY A 50 10.54 5.80 7.54
N LEU A 51 10.40 5.86 8.87
CA LEU A 51 11.52 5.94 9.79
C LEU A 51 12.45 4.72 9.66
N LEU A 52 11.89 3.51 9.66
CA LEU A 52 12.66 2.26 9.63
C LEU A 52 13.36 2.04 8.29
N VAL A 53 12.67 2.33 7.17
CA VAL A 53 13.28 2.31 5.83
C VAL A 53 14.36 3.39 5.71
N GLY A 54 14.11 4.60 6.22
CA GLY A 54 15.12 5.68 6.26
C GLY A 54 16.38 5.28 7.03
N PHE A 55 16.22 4.61 8.17
CA PHE A 55 17.34 4.04 8.91
C PHE A 55 18.15 3.03 8.07
N HIS A 56 17.48 2.19 7.28
CA HIS A 56 18.17 1.25 6.38
C HIS A 56 18.93 1.97 5.26
N VAL A 57 18.37 3.06 4.72
CA VAL A 57 19.04 3.88 3.71
C VAL A 57 20.31 4.51 4.28
N VAL A 58 20.24 5.11 5.46
CA VAL A 58 21.42 5.71 6.13
C VAL A 58 22.47 4.64 6.45
N THR A 59 22.04 3.48 6.94
CA THR A 59 22.94 2.35 7.25
C THR A 59 23.63 1.84 5.99
N TYR A 60 22.87 1.65 4.90
CA TYR A 60 23.43 1.25 3.61
C TYR A 60 24.42 2.29 3.06
N ALA A 61 24.09 3.58 3.17
CA ALA A 61 24.99 4.65 2.74
C ALA A 61 26.30 4.67 3.55
N GLY A 62 26.26 4.31 4.84
CA GLY A 62 27.44 4.30 5.70
C GLY A 62 28.32 3.06 5.55
N ILE A 63 27.71 1.86 5.54
CA ILE A 63 28.46 0.59 5.63
C ILE A 63 28.14 -0.40 4.51
N THR A 64 27.34 -0.01 3.51
CA THR A 64 26.97 -0.81 2.32
C THR A 64 26.23 -2.11 2.62
N ILE A 65 25.63 -2.23 3.80
CA ILE A 65 24.83 -3.38 4.23
C ILE A 65 23.37 -2.95 4.33
N VAL A 66 22.47 -3.77 3.76
CA VAL A 66 21.03 -3.59 3.87
C VAL A 66 20.36 -4.95 4.03
N PHE A 67 19.40 -5.06 4.95
CA PHE A 67 18.62 -6.27 5.13
C PHE A 67 17.34 -6.20 4.29
N LEU A 68 17.47 -6.56 3.00
CA LEU A 68 16.38 -6.54 2.02
C LEU A 68 15.09 -7.23 2.49
N PRO A 69 15.11 -8.43 3.12
CA PRO A 69 13.90 -9.07 3.61
C PRO A 69 13.10 -8.19 4.57
N HIS A 70 13.75 -7.41 5.42
CA HIS A 70 13.10 -6.49 6.35
C HIS A 70 12.43 -5.32 5.64
N VAL A 71 13.14 -4.71 4.69
CA VAL A 71 12.60 -3.60 3.90
C VAL A 71 11.35 -4.05 3.15
N VAL A 72 11.38 -5.23 2.53
CA VAL A 72 10.23 -5.81 1.84
C VAL A 72 9.07 -6.06 2.82
N ALA A 73 9.33 -6.61 4.00
CA ALA A 73 8.32 -6.84 5.02
C ALA A 73 7.68 -5.53 5.53
N MET A 74 8.47 -4.47 5.72
CA MET A 74 7.95 -3.17 6.15
C MET A 74 7.10 -2.52 5.06
N LEU A 75 7.55 -2.58 3.80
CA LEU A 75 6.80 -2.06 2.67
C LEU A 75 5.47 -2.79 2.50
N SER A 76 5.39 -4.09 2.75
CA SER A 76 4.13 -4.84 2.64
C SER A 76 3.07 -4.43 3.69
N MET A 77 3.48 -3.85 4.82
CA MET A 77 2.57 -3.39 5.88
C MET A 77 1.88 -2.04 5.57
N LEU A 78 2.29 -1.33 4.51
CA LEU A 78 1.62 -0.09 4.11
C LEU A 78 0.20 -0.36 3.57
N PRO A 79 -0.77 0.53 3.84
CA PRO A 79 -2.13 0.42 3.32
C PRO A 79 -2.22 0.83 1.84
N TRP A 80 -1.58 0.06 0.96
CA TRP A 80 -1.49 0.33 -0.49
C TRP A 80 -2.85 0.52 -1.17
N GLU A 81 -3.89 -0.14 -0.65
CA GLU A 81 -5.26 -0.04 -1.16
C GLU A 81 -5.85 1.36 -1.05
N ARG A 82 -5.51 2.11 0.00
CA ARG A 82 -6.00 3.48 0.21
C ARG A 82 -5.21 4.48 -0.63
N LEU A 83 -3.90 4.28 -0.74
CA LEU A 83 -3.04 5.08 -1.62
C LEU A 83 -3.50 4.96 -3.08
N ARG A 84 -3.95 3.77 -3.50
CA ARG A 84 -4.51 3.58 -4.85
C ARG A 84 -5.86 4.28 -5.05
N ARG A 85 -6.70 4.44 -4.03
CA ARG A 85 -7.97 5.19 -4.15
C ARG A 85 -7.76 6.69 -4.29
N GLU A 86 -6.73 7.23 -3.64
CA GLU A 86 -6.35 8.64 -3.79
C GLU A 86 -5.73 8.90 -5.17
N SER A 87 -4.97 7.94 -5.72
CA SER A 87 -4.31 8.06 -7.02
C SER A 87 -5.16 7.63 -8.22
N ALA A 88 -6.17 6.77 -8.01
CA ALA A 88 -7.11 6.39 -9.06
C ALA A 88 -8.12 7.53 -9.22
N ALA A 89 -7.91 8.37 -10.24
CA ALA A 89 -8.98 9.21 -10.78
C ALA A 89 -10.23 8.33 -10.95
N PRO A 90 -11.44 8.80 -10.61
CA PRO A 90 -12.65 8.02 -10.79
C PRO A 90 -12.75 7.61 -12.26
N VAL A 91 -12.41 6.35 -12.57
CA VAL A 91 -12.76 5.77 -13.85
C VAL A 91 -14.26 5.62 -13.77
N ALA A 92 -14.97 6.61 -14.30
CA ALA A 92 -16.42 6.57 -14.42
C ALA A 92 -16.77 5.24 -15.08
N PRO A 93 -17.55 4.37 -14.42
CA PRO A 93 -17.91 3.10 -15.01
C PRO A 93 -18.65 3.38 -16.32
N ALA A 94 -18.11 2.89 -17.44
CA ALA A 94 -18.68 3.03 -18.78
C ALA A 94 -20.08 2.41 -18.93
N TYR A 95 -20.61 1.74 -17.89
CA TYR A 95 -21.98 1.23 -17.85
C TYR A 95 -23.01 2.24 -17.35
N ALA A 96 -22.60 3.44 -16.89
CA ALA A 96 -23.55 4.47 -16.44
C ALA A 96 -24.21 5.26 -17.59
N LEU A 97 -24.38 4.66 -18.76
CA LEU A 97 -25.43 5.10 -19.67
C LEU A 97 -26.72 4.36 -19.28
N PRO A 98 -27.79 5.05 -18.87
CA PRO A 98 -29.09 4.40 -18.78
C PRO A 98 -29.43 3.78 -20.14
N PRO A 99 -30.09 2.60 -20.18
CA PRO A 99 -30.61 2.11 -21.45
C PRO A 99 -31.48 3.21 -22.03
N ALA A 100 -31.10 3.71 -23.22
CA ALA A 100 -31.92 4.66 -23.95
C ALA A 100 -33.35 4.08 -24.00
N PRO A 101 -34.38 4.85 -23.62
CA PRO A 101 -35.73 4.35 -23.77
C PRO A 101 -35.91 4.03 -25.26
N LEU A 102 -36.18 2.77 -25.58
CA LEU A 102 -36.69 2.37 -26.89
C LEU A 102 -38.10 2.93 -27.01
N ALA A 103 -38.20 4.24 -27.18
CA ALA A 103 -39.39 4.93 -27.62
C ALA A 103 -39.62 4.52 -29.08
N GLY A 104 -40.31 3.39 -29.28
CA GLY A 104 -40.70 2.99 -30.64
C GLY A 104 -40.88 1.50 -30.92
N ALA A 105 -40.86 0.59 -29.94
CA ALA A 105 -41.24 -0.79 -30.24
C ALA A 105 -42.78 -0.89 -30.38
N PRO A 106 -43.34 -1.25 -31.56
CA PRO A 106 -44.78 -1.42 -31.71
C PRO A 106 -45.27 -2.56 -30.81
N ARG A 107 -46.34 -2.30 -30.03
CA ARG A 107 -47.04 -3.33 -29.26
C ARG A 107 -47.51 -4.43 -30.22
N PRO A 108 -47.15 -5.71 -30.01
CA PRO A 108 -47.78 -6.79 -30.76
C PRO A 108 -49.24 -6.92 -30.30
N THR A 109 -50.16 -6.41 -31.11
CA THR A 109 -51.59 -6.71 -30.99
C THR A 109 -51.82 -8.13 -31.51
N HIS A 110 -51.59 -9.12 -30.65
CA HIS A 110 -52.10 -10.47 -30.88
C HIS A 110 -53.62 -10.42 -30.69
N ASN A 111 -54.35 -10.29 -31.79
CA ASN A 111 -55.78 -10.52 -31.84
C ASN A 111 -56.02 -12.03 -31.66
N LEU A 112 -56.51 -12.46 -30.50
CA LEU A 112 -57.02 -13.82 -30.30
C LEU A 112 -58.28 -13.99 -31.16
N PRO A 113 -58.35 -14.98 -32.07
CA PRO A 113 -59.62 -15.32 -32.69
C PRO A 113 -60.56 -15.92 -31.64
N THR A 114 -61.66 -15.20 -31.38
CA THR A 114 -62.87 -15.76 -30.78
C THR A 114 -63.53 -16.69 -31.79
N THR A 115 -63.36 -17.99 -31.62
CA THR A 115 -64.24 -19.04 -32.17
C THR A 115 -64.59 -19.95 -31.00
N ALA A 116 -65.73 -19.74 -30.34
CA ALA A 116 -67.03 -20.30 -30.71
C ALA A 116 -67.10 -21.83 -30.53
N THR A 117 -67.75 -22.22 -29.43
CA THR A 117 -68.75 -23.28 -29.24
C THR A 117 -68.83 -24.47 -30.22
N VAL A 118 -69.09 -25.65 -29.64
CA VAL A 118 -69.66 -26.94 -30.16
C VAL A 118 -68.66 -28.06 -29.85
N GLY A 119 -68.93 -29.13 -29.11
CA GLY A 119 -70.18 -29.77 -28.69
C GLY A 119 -70.02 -31.29 -28.90
N ARG A 120 -70.36 -32.06 -27.86
CA ARG A 120 -70.36 -33.54 -27.71
C ARG A 120 -69.07 -34.21 -27.25
#